data_AF-A0A8J5XAV6-F1
#
_entry.id   AF-A0A8J5XAV6-F1
#
_cell.length_a   1.000
_cell.length_b   1.000
_cell.length_c   1.000
_cell.angle_alpha   90.00
_cell.angle_beta   90.00
_cell.angle_gamma   90.00
#
_symmetry.space_group_name_H-M   'P 1'
#
loop_
_entity.id
_entity.type
_entity.pdbx_description
1 polymer ?
#
loop_
_entity_poly.entity_id
_entity_poly.type
_entity_poly.pdbx_seq_one_letter_code
_entity_poly.pdbx_strand_id
1 'polypeptide(L)'
;MLAVGHGPLPCTEGNLLEVLQLCRESNDDMFGCHERCAAIGITGDVQLVDIEGPFVTIGLSGRFWHRRRTVLQRVGAFVSQRIPEIVEITLADPAMAEDMEYDADGMLVEDKRSLDYNYDRETMARNGYDPDARGPFADRNALSVFV
;
A
#
# COMPACT_ATOMS: atom_id res chain seq x y z
N MET A 1 16.64 2.09 -22.61
CA MET A 1 15.98 3.41 -22.66
C MET A 1 15.21 3.55 -21.36
N LEU A 2 15.42 4.47 -20.43
CA LEU A 2 16.41 5.51 -20.16
C LEU A 2 16.72 5.38 -18.66
N ALA A 3 17.99 5.32 -18.26
CA ALA A 3 18.36 5.54 -16.88
C ALA A 3 18.27 7.05 -16.63
N VAL A 4 17.07 7.52 -16.32
CA VAL A 4 16.79 8.91 -15.98
C VAL A 4 17.17 9.07 -14.52
N GLY A 5 18.42 9.46 -14.29
CA GLY A 5 18.87 9.94 -12.98
C GLY A 5 18.18 11.26 -12.73
N HIS A 6 17.19 11.31 -11.83
CA HIS A 6 16.48 12.54 -11.52
C HIS A 6 16.64 12.79 -10.03
N GLY A 7 17.11 14.00 -9.71
CA GLY A 7 16.94 14.57 -8.38
C GLY A 7 15.45 14.64 -8.01
N PRO A 8 15.13 15.23 -6.85
CA PRO A 8 13.74 15.30 -6.39
C PRO A 8 12.81 15.87 -7.47
N LEU A 9 11.73 15.15 -7.74
CA LEU A 9 10.71 15.55 -8.71
C LEU A 9 9.90 16.72 -8.12
N PRO A 10 9.50 17.71 -8.93
CA PRO A 10 8.65 18.80 -8.46
C PRO A 10 7.26 18.29 -8.10
N CYS A 11 6.59 18.93 -7.13
CA CYS A 11 5.24 18.59 -6.70
C CYS A 11 4.22 19.03 -7.76
N THR A 12 3.94 18.17 -8.73
CA THR A 12 2.91 18.37 -9.74
C THR A 12 2.01 17.15 -9.82
N GLU A 13 0.77 17.34 -10.26
CA GLU A 13 -0.20 16.26 -10.43
C GLU A 13 0.36 15.15 -11.35
N GLY A 14 0.95 15.53 -12.49
CA GLY A 14 1.55 14.58 -13.44
C GLY A 14 2.64 13.71 -12.82
N ASN A 15 3.56 14.32 -12.05
CA ASN A 15 4.62 13.58 -11.37
C ASN A 15 4.05 12.68 -10.27
N LEU A 16 3.05 13.14 -9.53
CA LEU A 16 2.38 12.33 -8.51
C LEU A 16 1.72 11.10 -9.12
N LEU A 17 1.02 11.26 -10.25
CA LEU A 17 0.41 10.14 -10.96
C LEU A 17 1.46 9.12 -11.42
N GLU A 18 2.58 9.58 -11.99
CA GLU A 18 3.69 8.71 -12.38
C GLU A 18 4.33 8.01 -11.18
N VAL A 19 4.53 8.72 -10.06
CA VAL A 19 5.10 8.14 -8.84
C VAL A 19 4.16 7.12 -8.20
N LEU A 20 2.85 7.36 -8.17
CA LEU A 20 1.86 6.40 -7.69
C LEU A 20 1.76 5.19 -8.61
N GLN A 21 1.84 5.38 -9.93
CA GLN A 21 1.94 4.27 -10.87
C GLN A 21 3.20 3.43 -10.60
N LEU A 22 4.36 4.06 -10.49
CA LEU A 22 5.60 3.37 -10.19
C LEU A 22 5.55 2.66 -8.83
N CYS A 23 4.88 3.25 -7.84
CA CYS A 23 4.65 2.63 -6.53
C CYS A 23 3.88 1.32 -6.69
N ARG A 24 2.82 1.30 -7.51
CA ARG A 24 2.06 0.08 -7.80
C ARG A 24 2.91 -0.97 -8.49
N GLU A 25 3.69 -0.56 -9.49
CA GLU A 25 4.55 -1.46 -10.27
C GLU A 25 5.73 -2.01 -9.46
N SER A 26 6.28 -1.26 -8.50
CA SER A 26 7.44 -1.70 -7.71
C SER A 26 7.10 -2.59 -6.52
N ASN A 27 5.86 -2.53 -6.02
CA ASN A 27 5.39 -3.29 -4.86
C ASN A 27 4.50 -4.46 -5.32
N ASP A 28 5.17 -5.55 -5.72
CA ASP A 28 4.60 -6.82 -6.19
C ASP A 28 3.93 -7.68 -5.12
N ASP A 29 3.95 -7.24 -3.86
CA ASP A 29 3.35 -7.89 -2.70
C ASP A 29 2.11 -7.15 -2.15
N MET A 30 1.86 -5.93 -2.63
CA MET A 30 0.87 -5.03 -2.05
C MET A 30 -0.33 -4.77 -2.95
N PHE A 31 -0.13 -4.66 -4.27
CA PHE A 31 -1.17 -4.22 -5.20
C PHE A 31 -1.65 -5.32 -6.15
N GLY A 32 -2.92 -5.24 -6.53
CA GLY A 32 -3.59 -6.21 -7.39
C GLY A 32 -3.22 -6.15 -8.87
N CYS A 33 -2.39 -5.18 -9.29
CA CYS A 33 -1.90 -5.13 -10.68
C CYS A 33 -0.93 -6.27 -11.04
N HIS A 34 -0.42 -7.00 -10.03
CA HIS A 34 0.48 -8.12 -10.22
C HIS A 34 -0.27 -9.45 -10.22
N GLU A 35 0.00 -10.30 -11.21
CA GLU A 35 -0.66 -11.61 -11.37
C GLU A 35 -0.57 -12.46 -10.09
N ARG A 36 0.58 -12.45 -9.43
CA ARG A 36 0.82 -13.20 -8.19
C ARG A 36 -0.06 -12.72 -7.03
N CYS A 37 -0.28 -11.41 -6.91
CA CYS A 37 -1.19 -10.81 -5.93
C CYS A 37 -2.64 -11.16 -6.24
N ALA A 38 -3.05 -10.94 -7.49
CA ALA A 38 -4.41 -11.23 -7.94
C ALA A 38 -4.79 -12.71 -7.72
N ALA A 39 -3.84 -13.63 -7.96
CA ALA A 39 -4.04 -15.07 -7.78
C ALA A 39 -4.38 -15.49 -6.34
N ILE A 40 -4.00 -14.68 -5.33
CA ILE A 40 -4.28 -14.94 -3.92
C ILE A 40 -5.34 -14.00 -3.32
N GLY A 41 -6.05 -13.25 -4.17
CA GLY A 41 -7.16 -12.38 -3.76
C GLY A 41 -6.76 -10.97 -3.32
N ILE A 42 -5.50 -10.56 -3.54
CA ILE A 42 -5.06 -9.19 -3.34
C ILE A 42 -5.50 -8.38 -4.57
N THR A 43 -6.40 -7.43 -4.34
CA THR A 43 -6.98 -6.56 -5.38
C THR A 43 -6.77 -5.08 -5.07
N GLY A 44 -5.92 -4.78 -4.09
CA GLY A 44 -5.66 -3.43 -3.60
C GLY A 44 -5.15 -2.50 -4.70
N ASP A 45 -5.62 -1.26 -4.69
CA ASP A 45 -5.17 -0.18 -5.58
C ASP A 45 -5.11 1.16 -4.84
N VAL A 46 -4.27 2.08 -5.36
CA VAL A 46 -4.11 3.44 -4.86
C VAL A 46 -4.31 4.45 -5.99
N GLN A 47 -5.10 5.49 -5.73
CA GLN A 47 -5.41 6.52 -6.73
C GLN A 47 -5.20 7.92 -6.13
N LEU A 48 -4.73 8.84 -6.96
CA LEU A 48 -4.72 10.26 -6.61
C LEU A 48 -6.15 10.78 -6.62
N VAL A 49 -6.55 11.47 -5.56
CA VAL A 49 -7.87 12.11 -5.46
C VAL A 49 -7.74 13.62 -5.61
N ASP A 50 -6.79 14.22 -4.89
CA ASP A 50 -6.57 15.66 -4.96
C ASP A 50 -5.13 16.06 -4.57
N ILE A 51 -4.72 17.24 -5.00
CA ILE A 51 -3.44 17.86 -4.67
C ILE A 51 -3.63 19.34 -4.33
N GLU A 52 -3.33 19.70 -3.09
CA GLU A 52 -3.38 21.08 -2.59
C GLU A 52 -1.99 21.52 -2.11
N GLY A 53 -1.16 21.98 -3.04
CA GLY A 53 0.22 22.37 -2.74
C GLY A 53 1.04 21.19 -2.21
N PRO A 54 1.54 21.23 -0.96
CA PRO A 54 2.30 20.12 -0.36
C PRO A 54 1.43 19.02 0.28
N PHE A 55 0.10 19.16 0.23
CA PHE A 55 -0.86 18.20 0.77
C PHE A 55 -1.44 17.35 -0.36
N VAL A 56 -1.42 16.03 -0.18
CA VAL A 56 -1.91 15.09 -1.19
C VAL A 56 -2.98 14.21 -0.59
N THR A 57 -4.11 14.09 -1.27
CA THR A 57 -5.19 13.19 -0.89
C THR A 57 -5.23 12.01 -1.84
N ILE A 58 -5.16 10.80 -1.29
CA ILE A 58 -5.22 9.55 -2.04
C ILE A 58 -6.43 8.70 -1.63
N GLY A 59 -6.88 7.85 -2.54
CA GLY A 59 -7.89 6.82 -2.29
C GLY A 59 -7.24 5.45 -2.25
N LEU A 60 -7.62 4.64 -1.28
CA LEU A 60 -7.27 3.21 -1.25
C LEU A 60 -8.53 2.38 -1.54
N SER A 61 -8.43 1.43 -2.45
CA SER A 61 -9.54 0.54 -2.81
C SER A 61 -9.10 -0.92 -2.87
N GLY A 62 -10.05 -1.84 -2.98
CA GLY A 62 -9.77 -3.27 -3.06
C GLY A 62 -9.25 -3.87 -1.75
N ARG A 63 -8.69 -5.08 -1.88
CA ARG A 63 -8.26 -5.92 -0.76
C ARG A 63 -6.76 -5.97 -0.62
N PHE A 64 -6.26 -5.74 0.59
CA PHE A 64 -4.84 -5.78 0.90
C PHE A 64 -4.49 -6.95 1.82
N TRP A 65 -3.29 -7.52 1.65
CA TRP A 65 -2.74 -8.44 2.65
C TRP A 65 -2.33 -7.67 3.91
N HIS A 66 -1.58 -6.58 3.68
CA HIS A 66 -1.16 -5.64 4.70
C HIS A 66 -2.35 -4.85 5.24
N ARG A 67 -2.21 -4.35 6.48
CA ARG A 67 -3.13 -3.39 7.05
C ARG A 67 -3.14 -2.14 6.19
N ARG A 68 -4.31 -1.57 5.96
CA ARG A 68 -4.46 -0.40 5.08
C ARG A 68 -3.70 0.83 5.58
N ARG A 69 -3.51 0.98 6.90
CA ARG A 69 -2.60 1.97 7.50
C ARG A 69 -1.13 1.74 7.11
N THR A 70 -0.67 0.49 7.09
CA THR A 70 0.69 0.14 6.66
C THR A 70 0.88 0.43 5.18
N VAL A 71 -0.15 0.14 4.36
CA VAL A 71 -0.16 0.50 2.93
C VAL A 71 -0.03 2.01 2.75
N LEU A 72 -0.82 2.81 3.47
CA LEU A 72 -0.74 4.27 3.45
C LEU A 72 0.67 4.77 3.84
N GLN A 73 1.27 4.23 4.90
CA GLN A 73 2.63 4.59 5.32
C GLN A 73 3.68 4.25 4.26
N ARG A 74 3.58 3.07 3.63
CA ARG A 74 4.50 2.63 2.57
C ARG A 74 4.38 3.51 1.32
N VAL A 75 3.15 3.81 0.89
CA VAL A 75 2.89 4.76 -0.20
C VAL A 75 3.46 6.12 0.15
N GLY A 76 3.20 6.60 1.37
CA GLY A 76 3.71 7.88 1.84
C GLY A 76 5.23 7.98 1.78
N ALA A 77 5.92 6.98 2.35
CA ALA A 77 7.37 6.91 2.29
C ALA A 77 7.90 6.86 0.84
N PHE A 78 7.24 6.10 -0.04
CA PHE A 78 7.64 5.97 -1.43
C PHE A 78 7.52 7.28 -2.22
N VAL A 79 6.42 8.02 -1.98
CA VAL A 79 6.15 9.31 -2.60
C VAL A 79 7.12 10.37 -2.05
N SER A 80 7.29 10.49 -0.73
CA SER A 80 8.19 11.46 -0.11
C SER A 80 9.67 11.26 -0.50
N GLN A 81 10.10 10.03 -0.77
CA GLN A 81 11.45 9.76 -1.29
C GLN A 81 11.69 10.33 -2.69
N ARG A 82 10.63 10.47 -3.51
CA ARG A 82 10.71 10.96 -4.90
C ARG A 82 10.33 12.43 -5.03
N ILE A 83 9.37 12.88 -4.23
CA ILE A 83 8.86 14.25 -4.18
C ILE A 83 8.94 14.70 -2.71
N PRO A 84 10.11 15.16 -2.24
CA PRO A 84 10.32 15.55 -0.84
C PRO A 84 9.61 16.85 -0.44
N GLU A 85 9.01 17.57 -1.39
CA GLU A 85 8.18 18.75 -1.14
C GLU A 85 6.84 18.40 -0.48
N ILE A 86 6.38 17.15 -0.62
CA ILE A 86 5.14 16.68 -0.01
C ILE A 86 5.33 16.55 1.49
N VAL A 87 4.49 17.27 2.23
CA VAL A 87 4.51 17.32 3.69
C VAL A 87 3.59 16.24 4.27
N GLU A 88 2.43 16.03 3.66
CA GLU A 88 1.42 15.13 4.20
C GLU A 88 0.64 14.42 3.09
N ILE A 89 0.38 13.13 3.32
CA ILE A 89 -0.48 12.30 2.46
C ILE A 89 -1.62 11.78 3.32
N THR A 90 -2.84 12.14 2.95
CA THR A 90 -4.08 11.77 3.66
C THR A 90 -4.97 10.91 2.79
N LEU A 91 -5.90 10.21 3.43
CA LEU A 91 -6.94 9.47 2.72
C LEU A 91 -8.14 10.38 2.45
N ALA A 92 -8.77 10.21 1.29
CA ALA A 92 -10.00 10.92 0.94
C ALA A 92 -11.13 10.69 1.94
N ASP A 93 -11.16 9.50 2.55
CA ASP A 93 -12.04 9.19 3.67
C ASP A 93 -11.24 8.43 4.75
N PRO A 94 -11.32 8.84 6.04
CA PRO A 94 -10.54 8.21 7.10
C PRO A 94 -10.94 6.75 7.36
N ALA A 95 -12.17 6.33 7.07
CA ALA A 95 -12.59 4.93 7.21
C ALA A 95 -11.92 4.03 6.16
N MET A 96 -11.33 4.60 5.09
CA MET A 96 -10.45 3.87 4.18
C MET A 96 -9.17 3.38 4.86
N ALA A 97 -8.81 3.85 6.06
CA ALA A 97 -7.66 3.34 6.81
C ALA A 97 -7.97 2.01 7.52
N GLU A 98 -9.25 1.69 7.71
CA GLU A 98 -9.68 0.54 8.49
C GLU A 98 -9.79 -0.72 7.62
N ASP A 99 -9.32 -1.85 8.16
CA ASP A 99 -9.33 -3.14 7.48
C ASP A 99 -10.72 -3.81 7.48
N MET A 100 -11.60 -3.39 8.38
CA MET A 100 -12.94 -3.91 8.56
C MET A 100 -13.91 -2.76 8.77
N GLU A 101 -15.08 -2.87 8.17
CA GLU A 101 -16.17 -1.89 8.28
C GLU A 101 -17.33 -2.51 9.05
N TYR A 102 -17.85 -1.76 10.02
CA TYR A 102 -18.95 -2.19 10.88
C TYR A 102 -20.12 -1.20 10.74
N ASP A 103 -21.35 -1.70 10.82
CA ASP A 103 -22.54 -0.86 10.88
C ASP A 103 -22.79 -0.30 12.29
N ALA A 104 -23.88 0.46 12.44
CA ALA A 104 -24.27 1.06 13.71
C ALA A 104 -24.61 0.04 14.81
N ASP A 105 -24.96 -1.19 14.42
CA ASP A 105 -25.28 -2.30 15.33
C ASP A 105 -24.03 -3.13 15.68
N GLY A 106 -22.87 -2.76 15.14
CA GLY A 106 -21.59 -3.45 15.35
C GLY A 106 -21.44 -4.72 14.51
N MET A 107 -22.29 -4.93 13.51
CA MET A 107 -22.19 -6.07 12.60
C MET A 107 -21.18 -5.76 11.50
N LEU A 108 -20.34 -6.74 11.16
CA LEU A 108 -19.35 -6.61 10.10
C LEU A 108 -20.06 -6.45 8.75
N VAL A 109 -19.90 -5.28 8.13
CA VAL A 109 -20.43 -4.95 6.80
C VAL A 109 -19.47 -5.44 5.72
N GLU A 110 -18.18 -5.14 5.89
CA GLU A 110 -17.16 -5.48 4.90
C GLU A 110 -15.83 -5.81 5.57
N ASP A 111 -15.26 -6.96 5.23
CA ASP A 111 -13.85 -7.24 5.47
C ASP A 111 -13.06 -6.80 4.23
N LYS A 112 -12.17 -5.81 4.36
CA LYS A 112 -11.34 -5.26 3.29
C LYS A 112 -9.98 -5.96 3.19
N ARG A 113 -9.73 -7.01 3.98
CA ARG A 113 -8.51 -7.81 3.89
C ARG A 113 -8.58 -8.80 2.73
N SER A 114 -7.41 -9.14 2.21
CA SER A 114 -7.26 -10.28 1.30
C SER A 114 -7.54 -11.58 2.03
N LEU A 115 -8.05 -12.58 1.31
CA LEU A 115 -8.18 -13.94 1.83
C LEU A 115 -6.81 -14.47 2.27
N ASP A 116 -6.80 -15.24 3.36
CA ASP A 116 -5.62 -15.94 3.86
C ASP A 116 -5.38 -17.21 3.04
N TYR A 117 -4.91 -17.02 1.81
CA TYR A 117 -4.83 -18.08 0.80
C TYR A 117 -4.01 -19.31 1.25
N ASN A 118 -2.98 -19.13 2.06
CA ASN A 118 -2.08 -20.20 2.50
C ASN A 118 -2.22 -20.56 3.99
N TYR A 119 -3.21 -20.00 4.70
CA TYR A 119 -3.37 -20.13 6.15
C TYR A 119 -2.13 -19.68 6.97
N ASP A 120 -1.23 -18.90 6.35
CA ASP A 120 -0.02 -18.43 7.03
C ASP A 120 -0.35 -17.28 7.98
N ARG A 121 -1.42 -16.50 7.75
CA ARG A 121 -1.81 -15.42 8.67
C ARG A 121 -2.13 -15.96 10.07
N GLU A 122 -2.93 -17.02 10.15
CA GLU A 122 -3.26 -17.67 11.43
C GLU A 122 -2.02 -18.34 12.04
N THR A 123 -1.23 -19.04 11.22
CA THR A 123 0.00 -19.71 11.66
C THR A 123 1.02 -18.71 12.22
N MET A 124 1.23 -17.58 11.55
CA MET A 124 2.10 -16.49 11.97
C MET A 124 1.63 -15.90 13.30
N ALA A 125 0.34 -15.57 13.39
CA ALA A 125 -0.22 -15.02 14.62
C ALA A 125 -0.06 -15.98 15.81
N ARG A 126 -0.28 -17.29 15.59
CA ARG A 126 -0.06 -18.32 16.62
C ARG A 126 1.40 -18.42 17.07
N ASN A 127 2.32 -18.19 16.14
CA ASN A 127 3.76 -18.20 16.39
C ASN A 127 4.31 -16.84 16.87
N GLY A 128 3.44 -15.84 17.07
CA GLY A 128 3.81 -14.51 17.56
C GLY A 128 4.42 -13.58 16.49
N TYR A 129 4.32 -13.92 15.21
CA TYR A 129 4.76 -13.07 14.10
C TYR A 129 3.60 -12.20 13.58
N ASP A 130 3.87 -10.93 13.29
CA ASP A 130 2.87 -10.05 12.66
C ASP A 130 2.79 -10.35 11.15
N PRO A 131 1.66 -10.87 10.63
CA PRO A 131 1.48 -11.12 9.20
C PRO A 131 1.60 -9.84 8.35
N ASP A 132 1.36 -8.68 8.95
CA ASP A 132 1.54 -7.39 8.28
C ASP A 132 3.01 -7.07 7.99
N ALA A 133 3.95 -7.55 8.82
CA ALA A 133 5.37 -7.24 8.69
C ALA A 133 6.06 -8.02 7.56
N ARG A 134 5.59 -9.24 7.28
CA ARG A 134 6.22 -10.16 6.31
C ARG A 134 5.63 -10.07 4.91
N GLY A 135 4.35 -9.71 4.80
CA GLY A 135 3.62 -9.80 3.54
C GLY A 135 3.16 -11.23 3.20
N PRO A 136 2.40 -11.40 2.11
CA PRO A 136 1.80 -12.69 1.70
C PRO A 136 2.83 -13.66 1.09
N PHE A 137 3.98 -13.14 0.66
CA PHE A 137 5.01 -13.90 -0.02
C PHE A 137 6.21 -14.06 0.91
N ALA A 138 6.63 -15.31 1.13
CA ALA A 138 7.72 -15.64 2.04
C ALA A 138 9.11 -15.15 1.59
N ASP A 139 9.22 -14.39 0.49
CA ASP A 139 10.49 -14.06 -0.14
C ASP A 139 10.52 -12.67 -0.78
N ARG A 140 11.26 -11.76 -0.14
CA ARG A 140 12.11 -10.74 -0.78
C ARG A 140 13.31 -10.50 0.12
N ASN A 141 14.35 -11.33 -0.05
CA ASN A 141 15.70 -11.09 0.44
C ASN A 141 15.94 -11.31 1.96
N ALA A 142 16.22 -12.56 2.33
CA ALA A 142 17.05 -12.89 3.50
C ALA A 142 18.54 -12.45 3.36
N LEU A 143 18.87 -11.56 2.41
CA LEU A 143 20.24 -11.13 2.10
C LEU A 143 20.32 -9.62 1.77
N SER A 144 19.93 -8.74 2.69
CA SER A 144 20.48 -7.37 2.71
C SER A 144 20.21 -6.65 4.04
N VAL A 145 20.70 -7.24 5.14
CA VAL A 145 21.05 -6.47 6.34
C VAL A 145 22.49 -6.84 6.63
N PHE A 146 23.42 -5.99 6.19
CA PHE A 146 24.76 -5.70 6.72
C PHE A 146 25.54 -4.96 5.64
N VAL A 147 25.39 -3.63 5.60
CA VAL A 147 26.51 -2.69 5.47
C VAL A 147 26.28 -1.61 6.52
#